data_AF-A0AA90TTG8-F1
#
_entry.id   AF-A0AA90TTG8-F1
#
_cell.length_a   1.000
_cell.length_b   1.000
_cell.length_c   1.000
_cell.angle_alpha   90.00
_cell.angle_beta   90.00
_cell.angle_gamma   90.00
#
_symmetry.space_group_name_H-M   'P 1'
#
loop_
_entity.id
_entity.type
_entity.pdbx_description
1 polymer ?
#
loop_
_entity_poly.entity_id
_entity_poly.type
_entity_poly.pdbx_seq_one_letter_code
_entity_poly.pdbx_strand_id
1 'polypeptide(L)'
;MPQAARITDPIGHSPTMSWLLAGLLAGAAIAIAAVAIVGTGGLAAVAIVVGAAAMGAGLGEAMSTMSWAPKEVCGFIAGVGSLNVFTNKRPAARAHVDMTTCFKHAPPAPLPIATGSGNVYINGQPAARVDDTILCSAVITSGSNNVYIGGGTQKTDDIFPENLVPGVVHGALLVVGLGSAIVLAGPFIAVAGLAGGIVGGIGGDWLGGEIFGEGSDGQKWSALGGSVIGGLLGAKGGSALANKVIPKPLSDTQGFLKGGLGGMKEAAQNRAALAKELSEARVDAINNAPKTDFENGRKPVKASTVVDKRTGKVYQEDSGYPLPKTEDIHPTLRDRMPKPSLEEAHVPENCAEFKAANKALKDGARMEDLEMYTINRQKGGAPRCANCMVTTKGAHAITDH
;
A
#
# COMPACT_ATOMS: atom_id res chain seq x y z
N MET A 1 33.46 -28.09 -7.65
CA MET A 1 33.12 -29.41 -7.06
C MET A 1 32.87 -29.19 -5.58
N PRO A 2 31.78 -29.71 -5.00
CA PRO A 2 31.45 -29.50 -3.59
C PRO A 2 32.37 -30.33 -2.66
N GLN A 3 32.59 -29.82 -1.46
CA GLN A 3 33.42 -30.46 -0.43
C GLN A 3 32.74 -31.74 0.06
N ALA A 4 33.51 -32.80 0.30
CA ALA A 4 33.02 -34.04 0.89
C ALA A 4 32.53 -33.80 2.32
N ALA A 5 31.33 -34.25 2.65
CA ALA A 5 30.78 -34.16 4.00
C ALA A 5 31.22 -35.34 4.88
N ARG A 6 31.36 -35.09 6.17
CA ARG A 6 31.81 -36.06 7.17
C ARG A 6 30.92 -35.98 8.40
N ILE A 7 30.89 -37.07 9.17
CA ILE A 7 30.28 -37.04 10.51
C ILE A 7 30.86 -35.87 11.29
N THR A 8 30.01 -35.17 12.05
CA THR A 8 30.26 -33.94 12.81
C THR A 8 30.26 -32.64 12.00
N ASP A 9 30.15 -32.69 10.67
CA ASP A 9 30.08 -31.46 9.88
C ASP A 9 28.72 -30.76 10.11
N PRO A 10 28.70 -29.41 10.13
CA PRO A 10 27.52 -28.63 10.47
C PRO A 10 26.44 -28.69 9.39
N ILE A 11 25.19 -28.58 9.84
CA ILE A 11 24.02 -28.37 8.97
C ILE A 11 23.35 -27.04 9.31
N GLY A 12 22.67 -26.44 8.34
CA GLY A 12 22.07 -25.13 8.51
C GLY A 12 20.82 -24.91 7.68
N HIS A 13 19.92 -24.13 8.26
CA HIS A 13 18.67 -23.68 7.67
C HIS A 13 18.84 -22.30 7.00
N SER A 14 17.88 -21.89 6.18
CA SER A 14 17.89 -20.54 5.62
C SER A 14 17.69 -19.52 6.76
N PRO A 15 18.46 -18.42 6.81
CA PRO A 15 18.41 -17.41 7.88
C PRO A 15 17.20 -16.45 7.73
N THR A 16 16.03 -16.96 7.35
CA THR A 16 14.98 -16.14 6.73
C THR A 16 14.43 -15.05 7.64
N MET A 17 14.20 -15.33 8.92
CA MET A 17 13.69 -14.30 9.85
C MET A 17 14.68 -13.14 10.05
N SER A 18 15.99 -13.43 10.07
CA SER A 18 17.02 -12.39 10.21
C SER A 18 17.08 -11.48 9.00
N TRP A 19 16.99 -12.06 7.80
CA TRP A 19 16.97 -11.29 6.56
C TRP A 19 15.67 -10.54 6.34
N LEU A 20 14.52 -11.14 6.69
CA LEU A 20 13.23 -10.47 6.68
C LEU A 20 13.26 -9.23 7.57
N LEU A 21 13.77 -9.35 8.80
CA LEU A 21 13.90 -8.22 9.72
C LEU A 21 14.88 -7.16 9.19
N ALA A 22 16.02 -7.57 8.64
CA ALA A 22 16.97 -6.64 8.03
C ALA A 22 16.35 -5.87 6.86
N GLY A 23 15.61 -6.58 5.99
CA GLY A 23 14.88 -5.99 4.88
C GLY A 23 13.80 -5.02 5.35
N LEU A 24 13.04 -5.38 6.38
CA LEU A 24 12.03 -4.51 6.99
C LEU A 24 12.64 -3.20 7.49
N LEU A 25 13.73 -3.30 8.27
CA LEU A 25 14.43 -2.14 8.82
C LEU A 25 15.03 -1.25 7.72
N ALA A 26 15.65 -1.86 6.70
CA ALA A 26 16.20 -1.13 5.56
C ALA A 26 15.10 -0.39 4.78
N GLY A 27 13.98 -1.08 4.50
CA GLY A 27 12.83 -0.49 3.81
C GLY A 27 12.25 0.71 4.59
N ALA A 28 12.08 0.56 5.90
CA ALA A 28 11.63 1.65 6.76
C ALA A 28 12.61 2.84 6.77
N ALA A 29 13.91 2.58 6.93
CA ALA A 29 14.94 3.62 6.99
C ALA A 29 15.01 4.45 5.69
N ILE A 30 14.99 3.77 4.54
CA ILE A 30 14.98 4.43 3.22
C ILE A 30 13.74 5.32 3.08
N ALA A 31 12.57 4.82 3.48
CA ALA A 31 11.33 5.57 3.39
C ALA A 31 11.26 6.76 4.35
N ILE A 32 11.80 6.63 5.57
CA ILE A 32 11.92 7.76 6.51
C ILE A 32 12.75 8.88 5.89
N ALA A 33 13.90 8.53 5.29
CA ALA A 33 14.74 9.51 4.61
C ALA A 33 14.00 10.18 3.44
N ALA A 34 13.29 9.40 2.61
CA ALA A 34 12.50 9.93 1.50
C ALA A 34 11.38 10.87 1.97
N VAL A 35 10.64 10.49 3.01
CA VAL A 35 9.57 11.30 3.61
C VAL A 35 10.13 12.63 4.14
N ALA A 36 11.29 12.59 4.80
CA ALA A 36 11.96 13.79 5.31
C ALA A 36 12.39 14.74 4.18
N ILE A 37 12.88 14.20 3.05
CA ILE A 37 13.29 15.00 1.88
C ILE A 37 12.08 15.62 1.18
N VAL A 38 11.01 14.85 0.96
CA VAL A 38 9.80 15.32 0.25
C VAL A 38 8.92 16.21 1.14
N GLY A 39 9.13 16.21 2.46
CA GLY A 39 8.33 16.97 3.41
C GLY A 39 6.90 16.44 3.53
N THR A 40 6.71 15.13 3.34
CA THR A 40 5.38 14.51 3.48
C THR A 40 5.04 14.37 4.96
N GLY A 41 3.85 14.80 5.37
CA GLY A 41 3.39 14.74 6.76
C GLY A 41 2.15 13.85 6.96
N GLY A 42 1.78 13.66 8.22
CA GLY A 42 0.54 13.00 8.62
C GLY A 42 0.44 11.54 8.16
N LEU A 43 -0.77 11.13 7.80
CA LEU A 43 -1.08 9.74 7.45
C LEU A 43 -0.32 9.23 6.22
N ALA A 44 -0.03 10.10 5.24
CA ALA A 44 0.73 9.72 4.05
C ALA A 44 2.18 9.32 4.39
N ALA A 45 2.84 10.05 5.28
CA ALA A 45 4.19 9.73 5.75
C ALA A 45 4.24 8.34 6.41
N VAL A 46 3.26 8.05 7.28
CA VAL A 46 3.16 6.74 7.95
C VAL A 46 2.95 5.62 6.95
N ALA A 47 2.01 5.78 6.01
CA ALA A 47 1.75 4.77 4.99
C ALA A 47 2.96 4.50 4.09
N ILE A 48 3.76 5.53 3.76
CA ILE A 48 5.00 5.35 2.97
C ILE A 48 6.01 4.51 3.75
N VAL A 49 6.30 4.87 5.00
CA VAL A 49 7.29 4.15 5.82
C VAL A 49 6.88 2.70 6.06
N VAL A 50 5.64 2.49 6.44
CA VAL A 50 5.09 1.19 6.78
C VAL A 50 4.97 0.29 5.53
N GLY A 51 4.51 0.85 4.41
CA GLY A 51 4.46 0.13 3.14
C GLY A 51 5.84 -0.27 2.62
N ALA A 52 6.83 0.63 2.71
CA ALA A 52 8.20 0.34 2.33
C ALA A 52 8.87 -0.70 3.24
N ALA A 53 8.57 -0.68 4.55
CA ALA A 53 9.02 -1.70 5.48
C ALA A 53 8.48 -3.09 5.10
N ALA A 54 7.18 -3.19 4.75
CA ALA A 54 6.58 -4.45 4.31
C ALA A 54 7.19 -4.95 2.99
N MET A 55 7.46 -4.06 2.03
CA MET A 55 8.17 -4.40 0.79
C MET A 55 9.60 -4.87 1.08
N GLY A 56 10.31 -4.17 1.96
CA GLY A 56 11.65 -4.53 2.41
C GLY A 56 11.70 -5.91 3.07
N ALA A 57 10.70 -6.26 3.87
CA ALA A 57 10.57 -7.58 4.48
C ALA A 57 10.51 -8.70 3.42
N GLY A 58 9.67 -8.54 2.39
CA GLY A 58 9.57 -9.49 1.28
C GLY A 58 10.87 -9.62 0.47
N LEU A 59 11.59 -8.51 0.26
CA LEU A 59 12.92 -8.55 -0.35
C LEU A 59 13.92 -9.30 0.54
N GLY A 60 13.95 -9.00 1.84
CA GLY A 60 14.82 -9.68 2.79
C GLY A 60 14.60 -11.19 2.79
N GLU A 61 13.35 -11.62 2.82
CA GLU A 61 12.99 -13.03 2.68
C GLU A 61 13.52 -13.65 1.38
N ALA A 62 13.30 -13.00 0.22
CA ALA A 62 13.80 -13.49 -1.05
C ALA A 62 15.33 -13.68 -1.03
N MET A 63 16.06 -12.72 -0.47
CA MET A 63 17.53 -12.78 -0.33
C MET A 63 17.99 -13.97 0.53
N SER A 64 17.23 -14.36 1.55
CA SER A 64 17.58 -15.48 2.43
C SER A 64 17.62 -16.84 1.73
N THR A 65 16.89 -16.98 0.63
CA THR A 65 16.76 -18.24 -0.12
C THR A 65 17.83 -18.41 -1.20
N MET A 66 18.64 -17.38 -1.45
CA MET A 66 19.68 -17.40 -2.47
C MET A 66 20.80 -18.38 -2.08
N SER A 67 21.47 -18.96 -3.07
CA SER A 67 22.54 -19.95 -2.86
C SER A 67 23.73 -19.39 -2.07
N TRP A 68 24.02 -18.10 -2.23
CA TRP A 68 25.10 -17.40 -1.53
C TRP A 68 24.73 -16.94 -0.12
N ALA A 69 23.45 -17.02 0.28
CA ALA A 69 23.01 -16.57 1.59
C ALA A 69 23.58 -17.48 2.69
N PRO A 70 24.23 -16.92 3.72
CA PRO A 70 24.86 -17.72 4.77
C PRO A 70 23.80 -18.49 5.55
N LYS A 71 23.99 -19.81 5.66
CA LYS A 71 23.04 -20.67 6.38
C LYS A 71 23.22 -20.54 7.89
N GLU A 72 22.11 -20.53 8.62
CA GLU A 72 22.12 -20.50 10.07
C GLU A 72 22.36 -21.92 10.60
N VAL A 73 23.55 -22.13 11.18
CA VAL A 73 23.94 -23.44 11.73
C VAL A 73 22.98 -23.83 12.85
N CYS A 74 22.38 -25.01 12.69
CA CYS A 74 21.30 -25.48 13.54
C CYS A 74 21.54 -26.90 14.05
N GLY A 75 22.69 -27.49 13.74
CA GLY A 75 22.91 -28.91 13.98
C GLY A 75 24.18 -29.42 13.34
N PHE A 76 24.31 -30.75 13.32
CA PHE A 76 25.44 -31.44 12.72
C PHE A 76 25.07 -32.86 12.29
N ILE A 77 25.91 -33.47 11.46
CA ILE A 77 25.80 -34.88 11.08
C ILE A 77 26.20 -35.75 12.29
N ALA A 78 25.26 -36.52 12.83
CA ALA A 78 25.38 -37.22 14.11
C ALA A 78 25.42 -38.77 13.98
N GLY A 79 25.32 -39.30 12.76
CA GLY A 79 25.38 -40.74 12.48
C GLY A 79 26.76 -41.39 12.65
N VAL A 80 26.82 -42.70 12.45
CA VAL A 80 28.07 -43.50 12.53
C VAL A 80 28.99 -43.21 11.33
N GLY A 81 28.42 -42.87 10.17
CA GLY A 81 29.17 -42.65 8.94
C GLY A 81 29.68 -43.96 8.34
N SER A 82 30.56 -43.85 7.34
CA SER A 82 31.26 -45.00 6.79
C SER A 82 32.28 -45.59 7.78
N LEU A 83 32.26 -46.91 7.95
CA LEU A 83 33.19 -47.63 8.84
C LEU A 83 34.57 -47.87 8.24
N ASN A 84 34.75 -47.65 6.93
CA ASN A 84 35.98 -47.94 6.21
C ASN A 84 36.42 -46.86 5.21
N VAL A 85 35.57 -45.88 4.91
CA VAL A 85 35.93 -44.72 4.10
C VAL A 85 35.95 -43.48 4.98
N PHE A 86 37.14 -42.91 5.12
CA PHE A 86 37.38 -41.73 5.94
C PHE A 86 37.80 -40.57 5.06
N THR A 87 37.28 -39.38 5.34
CA THR A 87 37.76 -38.13 4.77
C THR A 87 38.40 -37.32 5.89
N ASN A 88 39.70 -37.04 5.78
CA ASN A 88 40.48 -36.38 6.85
C ASN A 88 40.29 -37.02 8.23
N LYS A 89 40.40 -38.35 8.29
CA LYS A 89 40.28 -39.16 9.52
C LYS A 89 38.90 -39.14 10.20
N ARG A 90 37.89 -38.52 9.58
CA ARG A 90 36.49 -38.58 10.03
C ARG A 90 35.68 -39.47 9.08
N PRO A 91 34.75 -40.29 9.58
CA PRO A 91 33.89 -41.11 8.73
C PRO A 91 33.20 -40.25 7.65
N ALA A 92 33.27 -40.70 6.40
CA ALA A 92 32.57 -40.02 5.30
C ALA A 92 31.04 -40.17 5.48
N ALA A 93 30.31 -39.11 5.19
CA ALA A 93 28.85 -39.08 5.29
C ALA A 93 28.20 -39.56 3.97
N ARG A 94 27.03 -40.19 4.11
CA ARG A 94 26.27 -40.82 3.02
C ARG A 94 24.79 -40.44 3.13
N ALA A 95 24.18 -40.17 1.99
CA ALA A 95 22.74 -40.03 1.89
C ALA A 95 22.01 -41.32 2.31
N HIS A 96 20.73 -41.22 2.66
CA HIS A 96 19.83 -42.29 3.07
C HIS A 96 20.11 -42.96 4.43
N VAL A 97 21.38 -43.17 4.76
CA VAL A 97 21.77 -44.00 5.92
C VAL A 97 22.33 -43.18 7.09
N ASP A 98 23.07 -42.10 6.81
CA ASP A 98 23.67 -41.31 7.88
C ASP A 98 22.69 -40.24 8.37
N MET A 99 22.60 -40.13 9.71
CA MET A 99 21.62 -39.29 10.39
C MET A 99 22.24 -37.96 10.82
N THR A 100 21.39 -36.96 10.95
CA THR A 100 21.73 -35.61 11.40
C THR A 100 20.90 -35.22 12.61
N THR A 101 21.42 -34.35 13.47
CA THR A 101 20.65 -33.74 14.56
C THR A 101 20.40 -32.29 14.20
N CYS A 102 19.13 -31.88 14.16
CA CYS A 102 18.70 -30.50 13.95
C CYS A 102 17.99 -29.96 15.21
N PHE A 103 18.45 -28.83 15.73
CA PHE A 103 17.93 -28.19 16.94
C PHE A 103 16.75 -27.24 16.68
N LYS A 104 16.38 -27.00 15.42
CA LYS A 104 15.20 -26.18 15.05
C LYS A 104 13.88 -26.95 15.10
N HIS A 105 13.93 -28.27 15.33
CA HIS A 105 12.74 -29.11 15.47
C HIS A 105 12.69 -29.72 16.86
N ALA A 106 11.50 -29.72 17.47
CA ALA A 106 11.26 -30.29 18.79
C ALA A 106 10.34 -31.52 18.66
N PRO A 107 10.74 -32.70 19.18
CA PRO A 107 12.06 -33.00 19.73
C PRO A 107 13.15 -33.04 18.63
N PRO A 108 14.44 -32.83 18.97
CA PRO A 108 15.54 -33.03 18.02
C PRO A 108 15.55 -34.49 17.53
N ALA A 109 15.08 -34.71 16.31
CA ALA A 109 15.00 -36.03 15.73
C ALA A 109 16.27 -36.32 14.89
N PRO A 110 16.75 -37.58 14.86
CA PRO A 110 17.71 -38.00 13.86
C PRO A 110 17.04 -37.96 12.48
N LEU A 111 17.53 -37.09 11.60
CA LEU A 111 17.00 -36.88 10.25
C LEU A 111 18.02 -37.37 9.22
N PRO A 112 17.64 -38.20 8.24
CA PRO A 112 18.57 -38.68 7.22
C PRO A 112 19.03 -37.53 6.31
N ILE A 113 20.25 -37.67 5.79
CA ILE A 113 20.71 -36.88 4.64
C ILE A 113 19.92 -37.37 3.43
N ALA A 114 19.12 -36.51 2.81
CA ALA A 114 18.14 -36.85 1.79
C ALA A 114 18.67 -36.72 0.35
N THR A 115 19.83 -36.09 0.15
CA THR A 115 20.50 -36.03 -1.16
C THR A 115 21.99 -36.35 -1.07
N GLY A 116 22.57 -36.78 -2.19
CA GLY A 116 24.00 -37.03 -2.31
C GLY A 116 24.48 -37.02 -3.76
N SER A 117 25.73 -37.42 -3.98
CA SER A 117 26.29 -37.59 -5.33
C SER A 117 25.60 -38.69 -6.13
N GLY A 118 25.14 -38.39 -7.34
CA GLY A 118 24.61 -39.38 -8.27
C GLY A 118 25.67 -40.25 -8.95
N ASN A 119 26.97 -39.94 -8.77
CA ASN A 119 28.07 -40.65 -9.43
C ASN A 119 29.06 -41.30 -8.46
N VAL A 120 29.14 -40.83 -7.22
CA VAL A 120 30.07 -41.33 -6.21
C VAL A 120 29.31 -41.95 -5.07
N TYR A 121 29.55 -43.24 -4.84
CA TYR A 121 28.89 -44.02 -3.81
C TYR A 121 29.90 -44.50 -2.78
N ILE A 122 29.56 -44.36 -1.50
CA ILE A 122 30.35 -44.84 -0.36
C ILE A 122 29.52 -45.92 0.34
N ASN A 123 30.05 -47.14 0.40
CA ASN A 123 29.34 -48.33 0.89
C ASN A 123 27.97 -48.54 0.23
N GLY A 124 27.88 -48.28 -1.08
CA GLY A 124 26.64 -48.44 -1.85
C GLY A 124 25.63 -47.31 -1.70
N GLN A 125 25.91 -46.28 -0.91
CA GLN A 125 25.02 -45.12 -0.73
C GLN A 125 25.63 -43.85 -1.35
N PRO A 126 24.82 -42.92 -1.88
CA PRO A 126 25.32 -41.66 -2.45
C PRO A 126 26.17 -40.89 -1.45
N ALA A 127 27.36 -40.45 -1.86
CA ALA A 127 28.25 -39.71 -0.98
C ALA A 127 27.70 -38.30 -0.71
N ALA A 128 27.60 -37.91 0.55
CA ALA A 128 27.11 -36.60 0.96
C ALA A 128 28.21 -35.52 0.86
N ARG A 129 27.79 -34.29 0.56
CA ARG A 129 28.65 -33.16 0.22
C ARG A 129 28.07 -31.88 0.81
N VAL A 130 28.86 -30.81 0.80
CA VAL A 130 28.32 -29.47 1.05
C VAL A 130 27.19 -29.18 0.04
N ASP A 131 26.14 -28.52 0.53
CA ASP A 131 24.86 -28.24 -0.14
C ASP A 131 23.91 -29.44 -0.34
N ASP A 132 24.31 -30.67 0.00
CA ASP A 132 23.36 -31.78 0.05
C ASP A 132 22.34 -31.56 1.18
N THR A 133 21.09 -31.91 0.89
CA THR A 133 19.91 -31.54 1.67
C THR A 133 19.54 -32.63 2.67
N ILE A 134 19.12 -32.21 3.85
CA ILE A 134 18.59 -33.05 4.93
C ILE A 134 17.08 -33.16 4.76
N LEU A 135 16.46 -34.22 5.28
CA LEU A 135 15.00 -34.42 5.24
C LEU A 135 14.18 -33.20 5.72
N CYS A 136 14.71 -32.35 6.59
CA CYS A 136 14.05 -31.11 7.04
C CYS A 136 14.31 -29.86 6.18
N SER A 137 14.92 -29.99 4.99
CA SER A 137 15.38 -28.87 4.14
C SER A 137 16.59 -28.07 4.66
N ALA A 138 17.21 -28.46 5.78
CA ALA A 138 18.55 -27.97 6.10
C ALA A 138 19.57 -28.48 5.07
N VAL A 139 20.70 -27.80 4.91
CA VAL A 139 21.80 -28.24 4.05
C VAL A 139 23.09 -28.41 4.85
N ILE A 140 24.00 -29.24 4.36
CA ILE A 140 25.35 -29.36 4.93
C ILE A 140 26.14 -28.09 4.59
N THR A 141 26.60 -27.36 5.60
CA THR A 141 27.16 -26.00 5.43
C THR A 141 28.68 -25.95 5.39
N SER A 142 29.34 -27.05 5.74
CA SER A 142 30.80 -27.17 5.68
C SER A 142 31.21 -28.63 5.49
N GLY A 143 32.38 -28.85 4.89
CA GLY A 143 32.90 -30.18 4.63
C GLY A 143 34.42 -30.24 4.72
N SER A 144 35.01 -31.15 3.96
CA SER A 144 36.45 -31.30 3.83
C SER A 144 37.09 -30.13 3.07
N ASN A 145 38.19 -29.59 3.60
CA ASN A 145 38.92 -28.48 2.97
C ASN A 145 39.74 -28.89 1.73
N ASN A 146 39.93 -30.18 1.49
CA ASN A 146 40.83 -30.70 0.46
C ASN A 146 40.31 -31.95 -0.27
N VAL A 147 39.10 -32.42 0.05
CA VAL A 147 38.46 -33.55 -0.64
C VAL A 147 37.13 -33.09 -1.19
N TYR A 148 36.96 -33.27 -2.49
CA TYR A 148 35.80 -32.80 -3.23
C TYR A 148 35.18 -33.97 -3.97
N ILE A 149 33.85 -34.03 -3.98
CA ILE A 149 33.10 -35.12 -4.60
C ILE A 149 32.25 -34.56 -5.74
N GLY A 150 32.46 -35.05 -6.95
CA GLY A 150 31.72 -34.64 -8.13
C GLY A 150 30.38 -35.35 -8.30
N GLY A 151 29.80 -35.22 -9.49
CA GLY A 151 28.54 -35.85 -9.88
C GLY A 151 27.31 -34.97 -9.66
N GLY A 152 26.23 -35.31 -10.37
CA GLY A 152 24.92 -34.68 -10.16
C GLY A 152 24.38 -34.96 -8.76
N THR A 153 23.24 -34.35 -8.40
CA THR A 153 22.58 -34.60 -7.11
C THR A 153 21.49 -35.65 -7.28
N GLN A 154 21.53 -36.69 -6.45
CA GLN A 154 20.50 -37.73 -6.37
C GLN A 154 19.70 -37.54 -5.08
N LYS A 155 18.37 -37.49 -5.19
CA LYS A 155 17.45 -37.54 -4.05
C LYS A 155 17.23 -38.99 -3.63
N THR A 156 17.47 -39.31 -2.35
CA THR A 156 17.27 -40.64 -1.77
C THR A 156 16.04 -40.72 -0.88
N ASP A 157 15.67 -39.60 -0.24
CA ASP A 157 14.58 -39.53 0.73
C ASP A 157 13.74 -38.29 0.50
N ASP A 158 12.52 -38.28 1.02
CA ASP A 158 11.66 -37.11 0.95
C ASP A 158 12.22 -35.93 1.73
N ILE A 159 11.98 -34.74 1.19
CA ILE A 159 12.43 -33.46 1.74
C ILE A 159 11.17 -32.68 2.08
N PHE A 160 10.97 -32.43 3.38
CA PHE A 160 9.89 -31.57 3.83
C PHE A 160 10.27 -30.11 3.65
N PRO A 161 9.43 -29.29 2.99
CA PRO A 161 9.75 -27.90 2.72
C PRO A 161 9.97 -27.11 4.02
N GLU A 162 10.95 -26.22 3.99
CA GLU A 162 11.25 -25.31 5.09
C GLU A 162 10.07 -24.35 5.30
N ASN A 163 9.55 -24.27 6.54
CA ASN A 163 8.59 -23.23 6.92
C ASN A 163 9.37 -21.96 7.31
N LEU A 164 9.77 -21.21 6.28
CA LEU A 164 10.68 -20.05 6.39
C LEU A 164 10.13 -18.94 7.30
N VAL A 165 8.84 -18.65 7.15
CA VAL A 165 8.14 -17.57 7.85
C VAL A 165 6.73 -18.04 8.22
N PRO A 166 6.30 -17.89 9.49
CA PRO A 166 4.95 -18.26 9.89
C PRO A 166 3.89 -17.51 9.08
N GLY A 167 2.84 -18.20 8.64
CA GLY A 167 1.77 -17.60 7.81
C GLY A 167 1.10 -16.36 8.42
N VAL A 168 1.07 -16.24 9.75
CA VAL A 168 0.56 -15.04 10.44
C VAL A 168 1.43 -13.80 10.14
N VAL A 169 2.75 -13.96 10.02
CA VAL A 169 3.68 -12.88 9.68
C VAL A 169 3.46 -12.43 8.23
N HIS A 170 3.31 -13.36 7.29
CA HIS A 170 2.95 -13.02 5.91
C HIS A 170 1.60 -12.31 5.82
N GLY A 171 0.59 -12.80 6.54
CA GLY A 171 -0.72 -12.15 6.62
C GLY A 171 -0.63 -10.72 7.16
N ALA A 172 0.16 -10.51 8.21
CA ALA A 172 0.41 -9.18 8.77
C ALA A 172 1.11 -8.26 7.75
N LEU A 173 2.17 -8.73 7.09
CA LEU A 173 2.89 -7.96 6.08
C LEU A 173 1.99 -7.61 4.88
N LEU A 174 1.12 -8.53 4.45
CA LEU A 174 0.16 -8.30 3.38
C LEU A 174 -0.87 -7.22 3.77
N VAL A 175 -1.47 -7.33 4.96
CA VAL A 175 -2.45 -6.35 5.46
C VAL A 175 -1.81 -4.98 5.57
N VAL A 176 -0.60 -4.91 6.11
CA VAL A 176 0.16 -3.68 6.31
C VAL A 176 0.56 -3.06 4.97
N GLY A 177 1.12 -3.85 4.04
CA GLY A 177 1.52 -3.39 2.72
C GLY A 177 0.34 -2.93 1.87
N LEU A 178 -0.73 -3.74 1.80
CA LEU A 178 -1.93 -3.41 1.05
C LEU A 178 -2.69 -2.21 1.67
N GLY A 179 -2.82 -2.17 2.99
CA GLY A 179 -3.43 -1.04 3.69
C GLY A 179 -2.73 0.27 3.40
N SER A 180 -1.39 0.29 3.46
CA SER A 180 -0.59 1.45 3.07
C SER A 180 -0.81 1.85 1.60
N ALA A 181 -0.84 0.89 0.68
CA ALA A 181 -1.11 1.16 -0.73
C ALA A 181 -2.53 1.73 -0.96
N ILE A 182 -3.54 1.23 -0.27
CA ILE A 182 -4.92 1.73 -0.33
C ILE A 182 -5.00 3.18 0.16
N VAL A 183 -4.33 3.49 1.28
CA VAL A 183 -4.30 4.86 1.80
C VAL A 183 -3.66 5.83 0.80
N LEU A 184 -2.55 5.42 0.18
CA LEU A 184 -1.79 6.29 -0.71
C LEU A 184 -2.42 6.44 -2.10
N ALA A 185 -2.88 5.34 -2.70
CA ALA A 185 -3.29 5.30 -4.09
C ALA A 185 -4.77 4.91 -4.31
N GLY A 186 -5.50 4.57 -3.25
CA GLY A 186 -6.88 4.12 -3.35
C GLY A 186 -7.00 2.61 -3.65
N PRO A 187 -8.17 2.02 -3.41
CA PRO A 187 -8.38 0.58 -3.46
C PRO A 187 -8.22 -0.03 -4.85
N PHE A 188 -8.69 0.64 -5.91
CA PHE A 188 -8.58 0.11 -7.27
C PHE A 188 -7.12 -0.07 -7.69
N ILE A 189 -6.29 0.95 -7.43
CA ILE A 189 -4.88 0.93 -7.79
C ILE A 189 -4.13 -0.10 -6.94
N ALA A 190 -4.38 -0.13 -5.63
CA ALA A 190 -3.71 -1.04 -4.71
C ALA A 190 -4.01 -2.52 -5.03
N VAL A 191 -5.28 -2.87 -5.23
CA VAL A 191 -5.69 -4.25 -5.55
C VAL A 191 -5.19 -4.68 -6.93
N ALA A 192 -5.28 -3.80 -7.93
CA ALA A 192 -4.77 -4.09 -9.27
C ALA A 192 -3.24 -4.26 -9.26
N GLY A 193 -2.53 -3.45 -8.47
CA GLY A 193 -1.09 -3.61 -8.24
C GLY A 193 -0.74 -4.94 -7.58
N LEU A 194 -1.47 -5.35 -6.55
CA LEU A 194 -1.26 -6.66 -5.93
C LEU A 194 -1.50 -7.80 -6.92
N ALA A 195 -2.62 -7.78 -7.64
CA ALA A 195 -2.94 -8.80 -8.65
C ALA A 195 -1.89 -8.86 -9.76
N GLY A 196 -1.47 -7.70 -10.27
CA GLY A 196 -0.40 -7.60 -11.24
C GLY A 196 0.92 -8.15 -10.71
N GLY A 197 1.25 -7.91 -9.43
CA GLY A 197 2.46 -8.43 -8.81
C GLY A 197 2.45 -9.95 -8.64
N ILE A 198 1.30 -10.54 -8.30
CA ILE A 198 1.15 -12.01 -8.24
C ILE A 198 1.35 -12.62 -9.62
N VAL A 199 0.63 -12.10 -10.63
CA VAL A 199 0.71 -12.60 -12.02
C VAL A 199 2.12 -12.42 -12.58
N GLY A 200 2.72 -11.25 -12.35
CA GLY A 200 4.08 -10.96 -12.77
C GLY A 200 5.10 -11.85 -12.09
N GLY A 201 4.92 -12.16 -10.79
CA GLY A 201 5.78 -13.07 -10.05
C GLY A 201 5.76 -14.49 -10.61
N ILE A 202 4.56 -15.02 -10.87
CA ILE A 202 4.38 -16.35 -11.49
C ILE A 202 5.00 -16.38 -12.89
N GLY A 203 4.76 -15.36 -13.71
CA GLY A 203 5.34 -15.27 -15.05
C GLY A 203 6.86 -15.15 -15.04
N GLY A 204 7.41 -14.39 -14.08
CA GLY A 204 8.84 -14.25 -13.88
C GLY A 204 9.50 -15.55 -13.38
N ASP A 205 8.83 -16.29 -12.50
CA ASP A 205 9.28 -17.59 -12.01
C ASP A 205 9.36 -18.62 -13.14
N TRP A 206 8.28 -18.75 -13.92
CA TRP A 206 8.22 -19.66 -15.06
C TRP A 206 9.31 -19.34 -16.11
N LEU A 207 9.42 -18.07 -16.53
CA LEU A 207 10.42 -17.65 -17.51
C LEU A 207 11.85 -17.82 -16.98
N GLY A 208 12.04 -17.51 -15.69
CA GLY A 208 13.31 -17.65 -15.02
C GLY A 208 13.77 -19.10 -14.92
N GLY A 209 12.86 -20.03 -14.65
CA GLY A 209 13.14 -21.46 -14.62
C GLY A 209 13.60 -21.99 -15.98
N GLU A 210 12.98 -21.54 -17.06
CA GLU A 210 13.37 -21.91 -18.43
C GLU A 210 14.74 -21.35 -18.83
N ILE A 211 15.04 -20.09 -18.48
CA ILE A 211 16.28 -19.41 -18.89
C ILE A 211 17.48 -19.80 -18.02
N PHE A 212 17.29 -19.86 -16.70
CA PHE A 212 18.37 -20.01 -15.72
C PHE A 212 18.41 -21.40 -15.06
N GLY A 213 17.41 -22.24 -15.32
CA GLY A 213 17.25 -23.56 -14.72
C GLY A 213 16.43 -23.54 -13.43
N GLU A 214 15.69 -24.62 -13.20
CA GLU A 214 14.84 -24.77 -12.01
C GLU A 214 15.64 -24.69 -10.71
N GLY A 215 15.15 -23.89 -9.76
CA GLY A 215 15.75 -23.68 -8.44
C GLY A 215 16.95 -22.73 -8.43
N SER A 216 17.38 -22.24 -9.60
CA SER A 216 18.51 -21.30 -9.71
C SER A 216 18.21 -19.95 -9.06
N ASP A 217 19.27 -19.23 -8.66
CA ASP A 217 19.10 -17.86 -8.17
C ASP A 217 18.58 -16.92 -9.27
N GLY A 218 18.89 -17.21 -10.55
CA GLY A 218 18.36 -16.47 -11.69
C GLY A 218 16.84 -16.57 -11.82
N GLN A 219 16.28 -17.76 -11.56
CA GLN A 219 14.82 -17.95 -11.49
C GLN A 219 14.20 -17.11 -10.38
N LYS A 220 14.76 -17.15 -9.17
CA LYS A 220 14.26 -16.40 -8.01
C LYS A 220 14.28 -14.88 -8.26
N TRP A 221 15.35 -14.37 -8.88
CA TRP A 221 15.44 -12.96 -9.30
C TRP A 221 14.42 -12.62 -10.38
N SER A 222 14.16 -13.53 -11.30
CA SER A 222 13.16 -13.34 -12.36
C SER A 222 11.74 -13.30 -11.78
N ALA A 223 11.42 -14.18 -10.82
CA ALA A 223 10.16 -14.13 -10.08
C ALA A 223 9.98 -12.80 -9.34
N LEU A 224 11.01 -12.36 -8.61
CA LEU A 224 10.97 -11.09 -7.90
C LEU A 224 10.81 -9.90 -8.86
N GLY A 225 11.63 -9.83 -9.91
CA GLY A 225 11.57 -8.77 -10.92
C GLY A 225 10.23 -8.74 -11.65
N GLY A 226 9.71 -9.92 -12.00
CA GLY A 226 8.38 -10.08 -12.57
C GLY A 226 7.29 -9.55 -11.65
N SER A 227 7.37 -9.82 -10.34
CA SER A 227 6.37 -9.30 -9.38
C SER A 227 6.38 -7.78 -9.27
N VAL A 228 7.57 -7.14 -9.32
CA VAL A 228 7.69 -5.69 -9.28
C VAL A 228 7.12 -5.07 -10.56
N ILE A 229 7.51 -5.59 -11.73
CA ILE A 229 7.04 -5.09 -13.03
C ILE A 229 5.54 -5.29 -13.16
N GLY A 230 5.06 -6.50 -12.87
CA GLY A 230 3.64 -6.83 -12.88
C GLY A 230 2.86 -5.95 -11.93
N GLY A 231 3.39 -5.66 -10.74
CA GLY A 231 2.75 -4.77 -9.78
C GLY A 231 2.61 -3.34 -10.28
N LEU A 232 3.67 -2.79 -10.91
CA LEU A 232 3.63 -1.46 -11.52
C LEU A 232 2.64 -1.39 -12.69
N LEU A 233 2.63 -2.40 -13.55
CA LEU A 233 1.68 -2.49 -14.67
C LEU A 233 0.24 -2.63 -14.18
N GLY A 234 0.02 -3.47 -13.16
CA GLY A 234 -1.26 -3.64 -12.49
C GLY A 234 -1.77 -2.35 -11.88
N ALA A 235 -0.92 -1.62 -11.15
CA ALA A 235 -1.25 -0.31 -10.59
C ALA A 235 -1.61 0.72 -11.67
N LYS A 236 -0.86 0.74 -12.78
CA LYS A 236 -1.15 1.61 -13.94
C LYS A 236 -2.50 1.25 -14.57
N GLY A 237 -2.80 -0.04 -14.74
CA GLY A 237 -4.09 -0.53 -15.22
C GLY A 237 -5.24 -0.16 -14.27
N GLY A 238 -5.03 -0.31 -12.96
CA GLY A 238 -5.95 0.12 -11.92
C GLY A 238 -6.22 1.63 -11.97
N SER A 239 -5.19 2.44 -12.22
CA SER A 239 -5.33 3.89 -12.39
C SER A 239 -6.13 4.24 -13.65
N ALA A 240 -5.88 3.55 -14.77
CA ALA A 240 -6.66 3.75 -15.99
C ALA A 240 -8.15 3.41 -15.78
N LEU A 241 -8.46 2.34 -15.06
CA LEU A 241 -9.82 1.98 -14.69
C LEU A 241 -10.44 3.04 -13.76
N ALA A 242 -9.72 3.45 -12.71
CA ALA A 242 -10.18 4.47 -11.78
C ALA A 242 -10.50 5.79 -12.49
N ASN A 243 -9.66 6.23 -13.44
CA ASN A 243 -9.90 7.42 -14.24
C ASN A 243 -11.11 7.29 -15.17
N LYS A 244 -11.38 6.09 -15.71
CA LYS A 244 -12.55 5.82 -16.54
C LYS A 244 -13.85 5.85 -15.74
N VAL A 245 -13.82 5.31 -14.51
CA VAL A 245 -15.01 5.21 -13.65
C VAL A 245 -15.26 6.52 -12.89
N ILE A 246 -14.19 7.25 -12.52
CA ILE A 246 -14.22 8.48 -11.72
C ILE A 246 -13.38 9.57 -12.42
N PRO A 247 -13.90 10.23 -13.47
CA PRO A 247 -13.12 11.18 -14.25
C PRO A 247 -12.80 12.48 -13.48
N LYS A 248 -13.76 13.06 -12.76
CA LYS A 248 -13.59 14.27 -11.94
C LYS A 248 -14.23 14.03 -10.56
N PRO A 249 -13.45 13.65 -9.53
CA PRO A 249 -14.01 13.41 -8.22
C PRO A 249 -14.47 14.74 -7.62
N LEU A 250 -15.71 14.78 -7.12
CA LEU A 250 -16.26 15.90 -6.38
C LEU A 250 -16.44 15.56 -4.90
N SER A 251 -16.73 14.29 -4.57
CA SER A 251 -16.74 13.86 -3.17
C SER A 251 -15.37 13.36 -2.71
N ASP A 252 -15.10 13.47 -1.41
CA ASP A 252 -13.90 12.91 -0.80
C ASP A 252 -13.82 11.39 -0.99
N THR A 253 -14.97 10.70 -0.94
CA THR A 253 -15.05 9.26 -1.23
C THR A 253 -14.64 8.95 -2.67
N GLN A 254 -15.13 9.69 -3.66
CA GLN A 254 -14.70 9.53 -5.05
C GLN A 254 -13.21 9.82 -5.22
N GLY A 255 -12.70 10.87 -4.57
CA GLY A 255 -11.29 11.20 -4.56
C GLY A 255 -10.43 10.07 -4.01
N PHE A 256 -10.80 9.54 -2.84
CA PHE A 256 -10.12 8.42 -2.21
C PHE A 256 -10.16 7.16 -3.06
N LEU A 257 -11.31 6.83 -3.64
CA LEU A 257 -11.45 5.68 -4.54
C LEU A 257 -10.58 5.84 -5.79
N LYS A 258 -10.48 7.05 -6.34
CA LYS A 258 -9.73 7.34 -7.56
C LYS A 258 -8.21 7.30 -7.35
N GLY A 259 -7.73 7.82 -6.22
CA GLY A 259 -6.29 8.07 -6.03
C GLY A 259 -5.85 8.22 -4.57
N GLY A 260 -6.56 7.63 -3.61
CA GLY A 260 -6.23 7.68 -2.20
C GLY A 260 -6.23 9.10 -1.64
N LEU A 261 -5.31 9.38 -0.70
CA LEU A 261 -5.15 10.72 -0.13
C LEU A 261 -4.87 11.80 -1.19
N GLY A 262 -4.12 11.48 -2.25
CA GLY A 262 -3.87 12.40 -3.36
C GLY A 262 -5.16 12.77 -4.10
N GLY A 263 -6.00 11.77 -4.39
CA GLY A 263 -7.29 11.99 -5.06
C GLY A 263 -8.30 12.75 -4.19
N MET A 264 -8.25 12.66 -2.86
CA MET A 264 -9.06 13.50 -1.97
C MET A 264 -8.68 14.99 -2.11
N LYS A 265 -7.38 15.29 -2.20
CA LYS A 265 -6.90 16.66 -2.44
C LYS A 265 -7.33 17.17 -3.82
N GLU A 266 -7.24 16.33 -4.84
CA GLU A 266 -7.77 16.64 -6.19
C GLU A 266 -9.28 16.94 -6.14
N ALA A 267 -10.06 16.17 -5.37
CA ALA A 267 -11.49 16.39 -5.21
C ALA A 267 -11.81 17.76 -4.59
N ALA A 268 -11.07 18.17 -3.56
CA ALA A 268 -11.20 19.51 -2.97
C ALA A 268 -10.87 20.63 -3.97
N GLN A 269 -9.83 20.46 -4.78
CA GLN A 269 -9.48 21.41 -5.83
C GLN A 269 -10.56 21.50 -6.92
N ASN A 270 -11.11 20.35 -7.34
CA ASN A 270 -12.18 20.28 -8.32
C ASN A 270 -13.46 20.96 -7.81
N ARG A 271 -13.84 20.73 -6.55
CA ARG A 271 -14.98 21.41 -5.92
C ARG A 271 -14.80 22.92 -5.87
N ALA A 272 -13.62 23.38 -5.46
CA ALA A 272 -13.32 24.81 -5.39
C ALA A 272 -13.39 25.47 -6.77
N ALA A 273 -12.83 24.82 -7.79
CA ALA A 273 -12.89 25.28 -9.18
C ALA A 273 -14.34 25.31 -9.70
N LEU A 274 -15.11 24.24 -9.46
CA LEU A 274 -16.52 24.15 -9.86
C LEU A 274 -17.39 25.21 -9.16
N ALA A 275 -17.21 25.40 -7.86
CA ALA A 275 -17.96 26.39 -7.10
C ALA A 275 -17.68 27.81 -7.61
N LYS A 276 -16.43 28.10 -7.97
CA LYS A 276 -16.05 29.37 -8.59
C LYS A 276 -16.68 29.54 -9.97
N GLU A 277 -16.51 28.56 -10.86
CA GLU A 277 -17.03 28.59 -12.23
C GLU A 277 -18.55 28.81 -12.26
N LEU A 278 -19.28 28.06 -11.44
CA LEU A 278 -20.73 28.18 -11.36
C LEU A 278 -21.17 29.53 -10.79
N SER A 279 -20.49 30.04 -9.76
CA SER A 279 -20.77 31.36 -9.19
C SER A 279 -20.51 32.48 -10.19
N GLU A 280 -19.44 32.42 -10.98
CA GLU A 280 -19.13 33.36 -12.06
C GLU A 280 -20.19 33.30 -13.16
N ALA A 281 -20.54 32.11 -13.64
CA ALA A 281 -21.61 31.91 -14.63
C ALA A 281 -22.96 32.46 -14.15
N ARG A 282 -23.26 32.34 -12.85
CA ARG A 282 -24.48 32.90 -12.27
C ARG A 282 -24.48 34.42 -12.25
N VAL A 283 -23.34 35.04 -11.92
CA VAL A 283 -23.16 36.50 -11.98
C VAL A 283 -23.34 37.01 -13.41
N ASP A 284 -22.81 36.32 -14.40
CA ASP A 284 -22.98 36.69 -15.81
C ASP A 284 -24.45 36.59 -16.25
N ALA A 285 -25.15 35.53 -15.83
CA ALA A 285 -26.59 35.41 -16.06
C ALA A 285 -27.37 36.58 -15.42
N ILE A 286 -27.03 36.96 -14.18
CA ILE A 286 -27.65 38.12 -13.50
C ILE A 286 -27.33 39.43 -14.25
N ASN A 287 -26.10 39.61 -14.72
CA ASN A 287 -25.68 40.80 -15.46
C ASN A 287 -26.41 40.95 -16.80
N ASN A 288 -26.73 39.83 -17.46
CA ASN A 288 -27.43 39.81 -18.75
C ASN A 288 -28.96 39.81 -18.63
N ALA A 289 -29.53 39.38 -17.49
CA ALA A 289 -30.98 39.35 -17.29
C ALA A 289 -31.60 40.77 -17.19
N PRO A 290 -32.79 41.02 -17.75
CA PRO A 290 -33.51 42.27 -17.54
C PRO A 290 -33.91 42.43 -16.06
N LYS A 291 -34.02 43.69 -15.59
CA LYS A 291 -34.36 43.98 -14.18
C LYS A 291 -35.73 43.46 -13.75
N THR A 292 -36.64 43.27 -14.72
CA THR A 292 -38.00 42.75 -14.52
C THR A 292 -38.04 41.31 -14.01
N ASP A 293 -36.95 40.56 -14.19
CA ASP A 293 -36.86 39.16 -13.77
C ASP A 293 -36.62 39.03 -12.26
N PHE A 294 -36.37 40.14 -11.56
CA PHE A 294 -36.10 40.17 -10.13
C PHE A 294 -37.27 40.84 -9.40
N GLU A 295 -37.77 40.19 -8.34
CA GLU A 295 -39.01 40.52 -7.64
C GLU A 295 -39.11 41.99 -7.16
N ASN A 296 -37.98 42.62 -6.88
CA ASN A 296 -37.89 44.02 -6.44
C ASN A 296 -37.27 44.96 -7.49
N GLY A 297 -37.14 44.51 -8.75
CA GLY A 297 -36.47 45.24 -9.83
C GLY A 297 -34.95 45.44 -9.63
N ARG A 298 -34.36 44.82 -8.60
CA ARG A 298 -32.94 44.95 -8.26
C ARG A 298 -32.23 43.62 -8.47
N LYS A 299 -31.23 43.65 -9.34
CA LYS A 299 -30.34 42.53 -9.57
C LYS A 299 -29.58 42.15 -8.29
N PRO A 300 -29.53 40.86 -7.91
CA PRO A 300 -28.69 40.35 -6.84
C PRO A 300 -27.26 40.88 -6.90
N VAL A 301 -26.68 41.17 -5.73
CA VAL A 301 -25.32 41.71 -5.63
C VAL A 301 -24.30 40.58 -5.52
N LYS A 302 -24.66 39.49 -4.84
CA LYS A 302 -23.82 38.31 -4.67
C LYS A 302 -24.53 37.05 -5.16
N ALA A 303 -23.74 36.11 -5.66
CA ALA A 303 -24.13 34.72 -5.88
C ALA A 303 -23.18 33.82 -5.09
N SER A 304 -23.70 32.73 -4.53
CA SER A 304 -22.92 31.75 -3.79
C SER A 304 -23.23 30.35 -4.27
N THR A 305 -22.18 29.57 -4.46
CA THR A 305 -22.27 28.15 -4.78
C THR A 305 -21.67 27.36 -3.64
N VAL A 306 -22.45 26.43 -3.10
CA VAL A 306 -22.06 25.49 -2.05
C VAL A 306 -21.97 24.10 -2.65
N VAL A 307 -20.89 23.38 -2.37
CA VAL A 307 -20.70 21.98 -2.76
C VAL A 307 -20.55 21.14 -1.49
N ASP A 308 -21.34 20.08 -1.38
CA ASP A 308 -21.22 19.11 -0.28
C ASP A 308 -20.08 18.13 -0.58
N LYS A 309 -19.00 18.16 0.20
CA LYS A 309 -17.82 17.29 -0.01
C LYS A 309 -18.09 15.79 0.20
N ARG A 310 -19.21 15.43 0.84
CA ARG A 310 -19.60 14.02 1.03
C ARG A 310 -20.29 13.46 -0.21
N THR A 311 -21.18 14.24 -0.83
CA THR A 311 -22.04 13.77 -1.93
C THR A 311 -21.64 14.32 -3.29
N GLY A 312 -20.91 15.43 -3.34
CA GLY A 312 -20.61 16.19 -4.56
C GLY A 312 -21.79 17.01 -5.08
N LYS A 313 -22.93 17.05 -4.36
CA LYS A 313 -24.09 17.87 -4.75
C LYS A 313 -23.77 19.36 -4.66
N VAL A 314 -24.34 20.12 -5.59
CA VAL A 314 -24.13 21.56 -5.72
C VAL A 314 -25.42 22.31 -5.45
N TYR A 315 -25.32 23.37 -4.66
CA TYR A 315 -26.43 24.25 -4.28
C TYR A 315 -26.02 25.69 -4.58
N GLN A 316 -26.74 26.34 -5.49
CA GLN A 316 -26.46 27.71 -5.89
C GLN A 316 -27.63 28.62 -5.53
N GLU A 317 -27.30 29.78 -4.96
CA GLU A 317 -28.28 30.79 -4.54
C GLU A 317 -27.78 32.21 -4.73
N ASP A 318 -28.75 33.13 -4.80
CA ASP A 318 -28.52 34.56 -4.97
C ASP A 318 -28.88 35.35 -3.70
N SER A 319 -28.12 36.40 -3.45
CA SER A 319 -28.50 37.39 -2.42
C SER A 319 -29.72 38.18 -2.87
N GLY A 320 -30.53 38.68 -1.95
CA GLY A 320 -31.70 39.48 -2.30
C GLY A 320 -33.01 38.75 -1.99
N TYR A 321 -34.07 39.14 -2.70
CA TYR A 321 -35.40 38.57 -2.57
C TYR A 321 -35.61 37.41 -3.57
N PRO A 322 -36.53 36.46 -3.29
CA PRO A 322 -37.33 36.37 -2.07
C PRO A 322 -36.50 35.94 -0.86
N LEU A 323 -36.90 36.42 0.32
CA LEU A 323 -36.35 35.95 1.59
C LEU A 323 -37.01 34.61 1.96
N PRO A 324 -36.26 33.59 2.41
CA PRO A 324 -36.84 32.35 2.89
C PRO A 324 -37.76 32.62 4.09
N LYS A 325 -38.94 31.98 4.11
CA LYS A 325 -39.82 32.02 5.28
C LYS A 325 -39.18 31.30 6.46
N THR A 326 -39.51 31.67 7.70
CA THR A 326 -38.92 31.06 8.89
C THR A 326 -39.15 29.55 8.99
N GLU A 327 -40.28 29.04 8.50
CA GLU A 327 -40.56 27.61 8.39
C GLU A 327 -39.67 26.88 7.37
N ASP A 328 -39.17 27.60 6.36
CA ASP A 328 -38.31 27.07 5.31
C ASP A 328 -36.82 27.09 5.65
N ILE A 329 -36.45 27.67 6.80
CA ILE A 329 -35.08 27.75 7.30
C ILE A 329 -34.77 26.53 8.16
N HIS A 330 -33.69 25.83 7.81
CA HIS A 330 -33.18 24.69 8.56
C HIS A 330 -32.89 25.08 10.03
N PRO A 331 -33.26 24.27 11.03
CA PRO A 331 -33.13 24.62 12.45
C PRO A 331 -31.74 25.12 12.84
N THR A 332 -30.67 24.44 12.39
CA THR A 332 -29.28 24.86 12.65
C THR A 332 -28.98 26.28 12.20
N LEU A 333 -29.49 26.70 11.03
CA LEU A 333 -29.29 28.07 10.57
C LEU A 333 -30.14 29.03 11.41
N ARG A 334 -31.41 28.68 11.61
CA ARG A 334 -32.38 29.50 12.37
C ARG A 334 -31.89 29.81 13.77
N ASP A 335 -31.33 28.82 14.47
CA ASP A 335 -30.86 28.94 15.85
C ASP A 335 -29.55 29.76 15.95
N ARG A 336 -28.81 29.88 14.84
CA ARG A 336 -27.57 30.67 14.75
C ARG A 336 -27.78 32.07 14.19
N MET A 337 -29.00 32.42 13.74
CA MET A 337 -29.26 33.74 13.19
C MET A 337 -29.14 34.81 14.28
N PRO A 338 -28.24 35.80 14.13
CA PRO A 338 -28.13 36.89 15.08
C PRO A 338 -29.39 37.77 15.03
N LYS A 339 -29.92 38.11 16.21
CA LYS A 339 -31.01 39.06 16.41
C LYS A 339 -30.60 40.06 17.51
N PRO A 340 -30.31 41.33 17.19
CA PRO A 340 -30.38 41.98 15.88
C PRO A 340 -29.31 41.48 14.90
N SER A 341 -29.46 41.83 13.61
CA SER A 341 -28.46 41.58 12.56
C SER A 341 -27.11 42.20 12.93
N LEU A 342 -26.02 41.51 12.60
CA LEU A 342 -24.65 42.03 12.74
C LEU A 342 -24.24 42.93 11.56
N GLU A 343 -25.05 42.96 10.51
CA GLU A 343 -24.88 43.82 9.35
C GLU A 343 -25.99 44.87 9.32
N GLU A 344 -25.62 46.15 9.17
CA GLU A 344 -26.58 47.26 9.10
C GLU A 344 -27.43 47.20 7.82
N ALA A 345 -26.85 46.70 6.73
CA ALA A 345 -27.45 46.79 5.40
C ALA A 345 -28.46 45.67 5.08
N HIS A 346 -28.42 44.54 5.79
CA HIS A 346 -29.25 43.37 5.46
C HIS A 346 -29.32 42.33 6.58
N VAL A 347 -30.38 41.53 6.58
CA VAL A 347 -30.59 40.37 7.47
C VAL A 347 -29.89 39.11 6.95
N PRO A 348 -29.57 38.11 7.80
CA PRO A 348 -28.91 36.86 7.40
C PRO A 348 -29.61 36.12 6.24
N GLU A 349 -30.95 36.11 6.24
CA GLU A 349 -31.80 35.45 5.25
C GLU A 349 -31.63 36.02 3.83
N ASN A 350 -31.10 37.25 3.72
CA ASN A 350 -30.82 37.92 2.46
C ASN A 350 -29.52 37.44 1.80
N CYS A 351 -28.64 36.77 2.55
CA CYS A 351 -27.32 36.39 2.07
C CYS A 351 -27.38 35.16 1.14
N ALA A 352 -26.59 35.18 0.07
CA ALA A 352 -26.50 34.06 -0.87
C ALA A 352 -25.96 32.80 -0.19
N GLU A 353 -24.95 32.97 0.66
CA GLU A 353 -24.29 31.92 1.43
C GLU A 353 -25.28 31.22 2.38
N PHE A 354 -26.13 32.01 3.03
CA PHE A 354 -27.16 31.52 3.94
C PHE A 354 -28.18 30.65 3.20
N LYS A 355 -28.69 31.13 2.07
CA LYS A 355 -29.69 30.40 1.29
C LYS A 355 -29.13 29.12 0.67
N ALA A 356 -27.91 29.17 0.11
CA ALA A 356 -27.26 28.00 -0.46
C ALA A 356 -27.01 26.93 0.62
N ALA A 357 -26.51 27.34 1.79
CA ALA A 357 -26.35 26.44 2.94
C ALA A 357 -27.71 25.90 3.43
N ASN A 358 -28.76 26.71 3.42
CA ASN A 358 -30.10 26.27 3.80
C ASN A 358 -30.61 25.13 2.91
N LYS A 359 -30.47 25.27 1.60
CA LYS A 359 -30.80 24.21 0.64
C LYS A 359 -29.98 22.94 0.90
N ALA A 360 -28.67 23.10 1.11
CA ALA A 360 -27.78 21.96 1.37
C ALA A 360 -28.18 21.19 2.63
N LEU A 361 -28.43 21.89 3.74
CA LEU A 361 -28.83 21.26 5.01
C LEU A 361 -30.21 20.60 4.92
N LYS A 362 -31.16 21.21 4.20
CA LYS A 362 -32.49 20.60 3.95
C LYS A 362 -32.39 19.31 3.13
N ASP A 363 -31.38 19.18 2.27
CA ASP A 363 -31.07 17.96 1.51
C ASP A 363 -30.18 16.98 2.31
N GLY A 364 -30.01 17.20 3.62
CA GLY A 364 -29.31 16.30 4.53
C GLY A 364 -27.78 16.47 4.53
N ALA A 365 -27.24 17.55 3.99
CA ALA A 365 -25.82 17.87 4.14
C ALA A 365 -25.50 18.29 5.59
N ARG A 366 -24.23 18.16 5.98
CA ARG A 366 -23.73 18.65 7.27
C ARG A 366 -22.97 19.94 7.06
N MET A 367 -23.10 20.90 7.98
CA MET A 367 -22.45 22.21 7.84
C MET A 367 -20.94 22.11 7.61
N GLU A 368 -20.26 21.18 8.30
CA GLU A 368 -18.82 20.92 8.20
C GLU A 368 -18.35 20.29 6.87
N ASP A 369 -19.30 19.79 6.08
CA ASP A 369 -19.05 19.20 4.77
C ASP A 369 -19.23 20.20 3.61
N LEU A 370 -19.70 21.42 3.92
CA LEU A 370 -19.98 22.44 2.92
C LEU A 370 -18.71 23.21 2.55
N GLU A 371 -18.34 23.17 1.29
CA GLU A 371 -17.38 24.10 0.67
C GLU A 371 -18.15 25.15 -0.12
N MET A 372 -17.90 26.43 0.12
CA MET A 372 -18.63 27.51 -0.52
C MET A 372 -17.73 28.53 -1.19
N TYR A 373 -18.17 29.02 -2.34
CA TYR A 373 -17.54 30.12 -3.07
C TYR A 373 -18.56 31.21 -3.35
N THR A 374 -18.28 32.41 -2.86
CA THR A 374 -19.16 33.57 -3.03
C THR A 374 -18.48 34.63 -3.88
N ILE A 375 -19.21 35.12 -4.87
CA ILE A 375 -18.77 36.21 -5.73
C ILE A 375 -19.71 37.41 -5.57
N ASN A 376 -19.12 38.60 -5.53
CA ASN A 376 -19.81 39.85 -5.70
C ASN A 376 -19.76 40.24 -7.18
N ARG A 377 -20.93 40.52 -7.75
CA ARG A 377 -21.14 40.90 -9.16
C ARG A 377 -20.22 42.04 -9.63
N GLN A 378 -19.83 42.96 -8.73
CA GLN A 378 -19.02 44.13 -9.06
C GLN A 378 -17.56 44.03 -8.57
N LYS A 379 -17.31 43.23 -7.54
CA LYS A 379 -16.02 43.23 -6.81
C LYS A 379 -15.24 41.92 -6.94
N GLY A 380 -15.79 40.90 -7.61
CA GLY A 380 -15.19 39.57 -7.66
C GLY A 380 -15.40 38.79 -6.36
N GLY A 381 -14.51 37.85 -6.06
CA GLY A 381 -14.60 36.99 -4.87
C GLY A 381 -14.84 37.80 -3.59
N ALA A 382 -15.83 37.39 -2.79
CA ALA A 382 -16.25 38.13 -1.61
C ALA A 382 -16.24 37.23 -0.37
N PRO A 383 -15.62 37.66 0.74
CA PRO A 383 -15.70 36.94 2.00
C PRO A 383 -17.14 36.97 2.53
N ARG A 384 -17.43 36.03 3.44
CA ARG A 384 -18.69 36.02 4.17
C ARG A 384 -18.82 37.29 5.02
N CYS A 385 -20.05 37.82 5.10
CA CYS A 385 -20.36 38.91 6.03
C CYS A 385 -20.46 38.39 7.48
N ALA A 386 -20.52 39.29 8.47
CA ALA A 386 -20.53 38.92 9.89
C ALA A 386 -21.69 37.99 10.25
N ASN A 387 -22.87 38.22 9.65
CA ASN A 387 -24.02 37.32 9.77
C ASN A 387 -23.69 35.90 9.28
N CYS A 388 -23.14 35.77 8.08
CA CYS A 388 -22.83 34.48 7.48
C CYS A 388 -21.72 33.73 8.21
N MET A 389 -20.72 34.44 8.74
CA MET A 389 -19.66 33.85 9.57
C MET A 389 -20.23 33.12 10.79
N VAL A 390 -21.33 33.62 11.36
CA VAL A 390 -22.02 32.97 12.49
C VAL A 390 -22.98 31.88 12.01
N THR A 391 -23.85 32.17 11.05
CA THR A 391 -24.89 31.22 10.62
C THR A 391 -24.30 29.98 9.96
N THR A 392 -23.31 30.16 9.09
CA THR A 392 -22.62 29.05 8.40
C THR A 392 -21.32 28.63 9.09
N LYS A 393 -21.18 28.92 10.39
CA LYS A 393 -20.02 28.49 11.17
C LYS A 393 -19.80 26.97 11.05
N GLY A 394 -18.58 26.59 10.67
CA GLY A 394 -18.17 25.21 10.42
C GLY A 394 -18.08 24.86 8.93
N ALA A 395 -18.78 25.58 8.05
CA ALA A 395 -18.59 25.45 6.62
C ALA A 395 -17.29 26.15 6.16
N HIS A 396 -16.66 25.59 5.14
CA HIS A 396 -15.42 26.11 4.57
C HIS A 396 -15.73 27.07 3.43
N ALA A 397 -15.53 28.37 3.64
CA ALA A 397 -15.68 29.37 2.60
C ALA A 397 -14.32 29.67 1.97
N ILE A 398 -14.20 29.38 0.68
CA ILE A 398 -12.96 29.52 -0.09
C ILE A 398 -12.53 30.99 -0.22
N THR A 399 -13.49 31.91 -0.10
CA THR A 399 -13.29 33.36 -0.23
C THR A 399 -13.05 34.07 1.09
N ASP A 400 -13.04 33.35 2.22
CA ASP A 400 -12.59 33.90 3.50
C ASP A 400 -11.05 33.86 3.52
N HIS A 401 -10.43 35.03 3.63
CA HIS A 401 -8.97 35.21 3.67
C HIS A 401 -8.49 35.58 5.07
#